data_AF-A0A8S1BI74-F1
#
_entry.id   AF-A0A8S1BI74-F1
#
_cell.length_a   1.000
_cell.length_b   1.000
_cell.length_c   1.000
_cell.angle_alpha   90.00
_cell.angle_beta   90.00
_cell.angle_gamma   90.00
#
_symmetry.space_group_name_H-M   'P 1'
#
loop_
_entity.id
_entity.type
_entity.pdbx_description
1 polymer ?
#
loop_
_entity_poly.entity_id
_entity_poly.type
_entity_poly.pdbx_seq_one_letter_code
_entity_poly.pdbx_strand_id
1 'polypeptide(L)'
;MPQQYCLRWKHHHSNVQNMFAQLLEKERFCDVTLYCSPSFATQVSGKDSVEPQKIRGVSLRAHRVVLAACSELLGALLGAHDAQGEPVLVIDGAEPKHLKALLDYMYTGEMNVHHVSMIFFFFPRVKFYNILS
;
A
#
# COMPACT_ATOMS: atom_id res chain seq x y z
N MET A 1 8.05 26.30 -41.81
CA MET A 1 7.59 25.39 -40.75
C MET A 1 8.61 25.42 -39.62
N PRO A 2 8.26 25.73 -38.37
CA PRO A 2 9.22 25.67 -37.27
C PRO A 2 9.65 24.22 -37.02
N GLN A 3 10.94 24.03 -36.74
CA GLN A 3 11.52 22.71 -36.50
C GLN A 3 11.19 22.25 -35.08
N GLN A 4 10.58 21.07 -34.93
CA GLN A 4 10.23 20.48 -33.65
C GLN A 4 11.27 19.43 -33.25
N TYR A 5 11.67 19.44 -31.98
CA TYR A 5 12.62 18.49 -31.40
C TYR A 5 11.99 17.78 -30.20
N CYS A 6 12.22 16.47 -30.10
CA CYS A 6 11.77 15.65 -28.96
C CYS A 6 12.99 15.21 -28.14
N LEU A 7 12.98 15.54 -26.84
CA LEU A 7 14.03 15.13 -25.91
C LEU A 7 13.58 13.90 -25.13
N ARG A 8 14.47 12.92 -25.00
CA ARG A 8 14.25 11.73 -24.17
C ARG A 8 15.23 11.74 -23.00
N TRP A 9 14.71 11.78 -21.79
CA TRP A 9 15.53 11.58 -20.60
C TRP A 9 15.81 10.08 -20.40
N LYS A 10 17.07 9.69 -20.56
CA LYS A 10 17.53 8.32 -20.29
C LYS A 10 17.24 7.94 -18.83
N HIS A 11 16.71 6.73 -18.63
CA HIS A 11 16.38 6.19 -17.30
C HIS A 11 15.33 6.97 -16.50
N HIS A 12 14.54 7.84 -17.13
CA HIS A 12 13.51 8.63 -16.44
C HIS A 12 12.54 7.75 -15.63
N HIS A 13 12.05 6.66 -16.23
CA HIS A 13 11.11 5.74 -15.57
C HIS A 13 11.69 5.15 -14.27
N SER A 14 12.87 4.53 -14.33
CA SER A 14 13.53 3.96 -13.15
C SER A 14 13.89 5.02 -12.11
N ASN A 15 14.25 6.24 -12.54
CA ASN A 15 14.53 7.33 -11.61
C ASN A 15 13.27 7.74 -10.84
N VAL A 16 12.12 7.88 -11.52
CA VAL A 16 10.85 8.23 -10.87
C VAL A 16 10.40 7.13 -9.91
N GLN A 17 10.48 5.86 -10.32
CA GLN A 17 10.14 4.72 -9.46
C GLN A 17 11.00 4.69 -8.17
N ASN A 18 12.32 4.76 -8.31
CA ASN A 18 13.24 4.77 -7.17
C ASN A 18 13.01 5.97 -6.26
N MET A 19 12.68 7.12 -6.84
CA MET A 19 12.43 8.34 -6.10
C MET A 19 11.18 8.21 -5.20
N PHE A 20 10.07 7.69 -5.71
CA PHE A 20 8.88 7.46 -4.90
C PHE A 20 9.11 6.44 -3.78
N ALA A 21 9.88 5.38 -4.04
CA ALA A 21 10.27 4.44 -2.99
C ALA A 21 11.06 5.13 -1.86
N GLN A 22 12.03 5.99 -2.21
CA GLN A 22 12.78 6.78 -1.22
C GLN A 22 11.93 7.81 -0.47
N LEU A 23 10.94 8.41 -1.14
CA LEU A 23 9.99 9.30 -0.47
C LEU A 23 9.16 8.55 0.57
N LEU A 24 8.69 7.35 0.23
CA LEU A 24 7.93 6.51 1.14
C LEU A 24 8.78 6.13 2.37
N GLU A 25 10.02 5.68 2.15
CA GLU A 25 10.95 5.32 3.23
C GLU A 25 11.19 6.47 4.20
N LYS A 26 11.24 7.71 3.69
CA LYS A 26 11.45 8.93 4.49
C LYS A 26 10.14 9.59 4.94
N GLU A 27 8.99 8.98 4.64
CA GLU A 27 7.64 9.50 4.88
C GLU A 27 7.43 10.95 4.36
N ARG A 28 8.07 11.29 3.24
CA ARG A 28 8.05 12.64 2.65
C ARG A 28 6.92 12.75 1.65
N PHE A 29 6.07 13.75 1.78
CA PHE A 29 4.90 14.00 0.90
C PHE A 29 3.83 12.90 0.94
N CYS A 30 3.89 11.98 1.89
CA CYS A 30 2.77 11.10 2.19
C CYS A 30 1.57 11.97 2.58
N ASP A 31 0.40 11.66 2.04
CA ASP A 31 -0.84 12.44 2.16
C ASP A 31 -2.06 11.54 2.38
N VAL A 32 -1.81 10.30 2.79
CA VAL A 32 -2.81 9.32 3.23
C VAL A 32 -2.18 8.37 4.25
N THR A 33 -2.99 7.95 5.22
CA THR A 33 -2.61 6.93 6.20
C THR A 33 -3.44 5.67 5.98
N LEU A 34 -2.78 4.52 5.84
CA LEU A 34 -3.42 3.20 5.85
C LEU A 34 -3.39 2.66 7.28
N TYR A 35 -4.56 2.38 7.86
CA TYR A 35 -4.67 1.78 9.18
C TYR A 35 -5.12 0.33 9.06
N CYS A 36 -4.37 -0.59 9.66
CA CYS A 36 -4.67 -2.01 9.66
C CYS A 36 -4.85 -2.52 11.08
N SER A 37 -6.02 -3.07 11.39
CA SER A 37 -6.28 -3.72 12.67
C SER A 37 -6.04 -5.22 12.53
N PRO A 38 -5.25 -5.87 13.42
CA PRO A 38 -5.11 -7.31 13.38
C PRO A 38 -6.46 -7.99 13.66
N SER A 39 -6.85 -8.92 12.81
CA SER A 39 -8.03 -9.77 13.00
C SER A 39 -7.89 -10.59 14.28
N PHE A 40 -8.89 -10.54 15.16
CA PHE A 40 -8.96 -11.35 16.39
C PHE A 40 -8.77 -12.86 16.09
N ALA A 41 -9.16 -13.32 14.91
CA ALA A 41 -9.03 -14.71 14.45
C ALA A 41 -7.57 -15.19 14.26
N THR A 42 -6.58 -14.29 14.16
CA THR A 42 -5.15 -14.68 14.06
C THR A 42 -4.52 -15.01 15.42
N GLN A 43 -5.29 -14.92 16.52
CA GLN A 43 -4.89 -15.32 17.88
C GLN A 43 -5.24 -16.78 18.22
N VAL A 44 -5.71 -17.60 17.26
CA VAL A 44 -5.99 -19.03 17.52
C VAL A 44 -4.80 -19.89 17.08
N SER A 45 -3.67 -19.74 17.76
CA SER A 45 -2.61 -20.75 17.71
C SER A 45 -1.94 -20.87 19.08
N GLY A 46 -2.66 -21.55 19.99
CA GLY A 46 -2.09 -22.38 21.06
C GLY A 46 -1.11 -21.77 22.06
N LYS A 47 -1.18 -20.47 22.36
CA LYS A 47 -0.42 -19.88 23.49
C LYS A 47 -1.35 -19.04 24.35
N ASP A 48 -1.58 -19.49 25.59
CA ASP A 48 -2.42 -18.86 26.63
C ASP A 48 -1.88 -17.52 27.16
N SER A 49 -1.04 -16.84 26.38
CA SER A 49 -0.44 -15.55 26.72
C SER A 49 -0.79 -14.55 25.62
N VAL A 50 -1.94 -13.89 25.76
CA VAL A 50 -2.28 -12.74 24.95
C VAL A 50 -1.35 -11.60 25.36
N GLU A 51 -0.28 -11.38 24.60
CA GLU A 51 0.56 -10.19 24.77
C GLU A 51 -0.30 -8.94 24.48
N PRO A 52 -0.49 -8.03 25.45
CA PRO A 52 -1.33 -6.83 25.29
C PRO A 52 -0.86 -5.92 24.15
N GLN A 53 0.40 -6.04 23.75
CA GLN A 53 1.05 -5.26 22.70
C GLN A 53 0.64 -5.71 21.29
N LYS A 54 0.08 -6.91 21.12
CA LYS A 54 -0.34 -7.48 19.83
C LYS A 54 -1.78 -7.10 19.43
N ILE A 55 -2.46 -6.28 20.24
CA ILE A 55 -3.85 -5.83 20.01
C ILE A 55 -3.89 -4.49 19.25
N ARG A 56 -2.77 -3.74 19.19
CA ARG A 56 -2.73 -2.44 18.51
C ARG A 56 -2.57 -2.63 16.99
N GLY A 57 -3.44 -1.98 16.22
CA GLY A 57 -3.29 -1.85 14.78
C GLY A 57 -2.03 -1.10 14.35
N VAL A 58 -1.65 -1.26 13.09
CA VAL A 58 -0.51 -0.60 12.46
C VAL A 58 -1.00 0.49 11.51
N SER A 59 -0.44 1.68 11.63
CA SER A 59 -0.62 2.79 10.69
C SER A 59 0.59 2.88 9.77
N LEU A 60 0.37 2.97 8.45
CA LEU A 60 1.41 3.16 7.44
C LEU A 60 1.10 4.42 6.62
N ARG A 61 2.10 5.29 6.45
CA ARG A 61 2.03 6.47 5.59
C ARG A 61 2.18 6.06 4.13
N ALA A 62 1.46 6.72 3.21
CA ALA A 62 1.61 6.51 1.77
C ALA A 62 1.23 7.78 0.97
N HIS A 63 1.43 7.71 -0.35
CA HIS A 63 1.05 8.73 -1.32
C HIS A 63 -0.22 8.31 -2.06
N ARG A 64 -1.26 9.15 -2.05
CA ARG A 64 -2.52 8.93 -2.77
C ARG A 64 -2.30 8.68 -4.25
N VAL A 65 -1.36 9.40 -4.86
CA VAL A 65 -1.06 9.28 -6.30
C VAL A 65 -0.52 7.89 -6.68
N VAL A 66 0.32 7.29 -5.83
CA VAL A 66 0.85 5.94 -6.08
C VAL A 66 -0.25 4.91 -5.87
N LEU A 67 -1.03 5.03 -4.78
CA LEU A 67 -2.17 4.15 -4.54
C LEU A 67 -3.21 4.20 -5.67
N ALA A 68 -3.49 5.40 -6.20
CA ALA A 68 -4.42 5.61 -7.31
C ALA A 68 -3.87 5.05 -8.64
N ALA A 69 -2.57 5.16 -8.88
CA ALA A 69 -1.93 4.60 -10.07
C ALA A 69 -1.93 3.06 -10.06
N CYS A 70 -1.88 2.46 -8.88
CA CYS A 70 -1.93 1.01 -8.71
C CYS A 70 -3.36 0.46 -8.65
N SER A 71 -4.35 1.26 -8.24
CA SER A 71 -5.75 0.85 -8.07
C SER A 71 -6.73 1.91 -8.54
N GLU A 72 -7.58 1.57 -9.51
CA GLU A 72 -8.72 2.43 -9.86
C GLU A 72 -9.68 2.64 -8.69
N LEU A 73 -9.88 1.61 -7.85
CA LEU A 73 -10.74 1.70 -6.66
C LEU A 73 -10.17 2.67 -5.62
N LEU A 74 -8.89 2.53 -5.25
CA LEU A 74 -8.26 3.47 -4.32
C LEU A 74 -8.21 4.87 -4.93
N GLY A 75 -7.99 4.99 -6.24
CA GLY A 75 -8.06 6.26 -6.96
C GLY A 75 -9.42 6.93 -6.83
N ALA A 76 -10.52 6.19 -7.03
CA ALA A 76 -11.88 6.73 -6.87
C ALA A 76 -12.19 7.09 -5.41
N LEU A 77 -11.86 6.21 -4.45
CA LEU A 77 -12.12 6.43 -3.02
C LEU A 77 -11.35 7.63 -2.48
N LEU A 78 -10.05 7.70 -2.79
CA LEU A 78 -9.21 8.79 -2.35
C LEU A 78 -9.52 10.06 -3.12
N GLY A 79 -9.84 9.98 -4.42
CA GLY A 79 -10.19 11.14 -5.25
C GLY A 79 -11.50 11.83 -4.83
N ALA A 80 -12.48 11.06 -4.34
CA ALA A 80 -13.75 11.59 -3.82
C ALA A 80 -13.64 12.25 -2.44
N HIS A 81 -12.50 12.09 -1.76
CA HIS A 81 -12.28 12.67 -0.44
C HIS A 81 -11.98 14.17 -0.53
N ASP A 82 -13.00 15.00 -0.29
CA ASP A 82 -12.94 16.48 -0.26
C ASP A 82 -12.92 17.05 1.17
N ALA A 83 -12.78 16.19 2.19
CA ALA A 83 -12.81 16.64 3.57
C ALA A 83 -11.52 17.38 3.98
N GLN A 84 -11.65 18.35 4.88
CA GLN A 84 -10.51 19.03 5.50
C GLN A 84 -9.78 18.06 6.44
N GLY A 85 -8.74 17.43 5.92
CA GLY A 85 -7.91 16.51 6.69
C GLY A 85 -7.24 15.48 5.80
N GLU A 86 -6.30 14.76 6.38
CA GLU A 86 -5.67 13.64 5.69
C GLU A 86 -6.59 12.40 5.73
N PRO A 87 -6.88 11.76 4.58
CA PRO A 87 -7.68 10.54 4.56
C PRO A 87 -6.98 9.40 5.32
N VAL A 88 -7.77 8.67 6.10
CA VAL A 88 -7.34 7.42 6.76
C VAL A 88 -8.12 6.25 6.16
N LEU A 89 -7.44 5.34 5.46
CA LEU A 89 -8.04 4.14 4.91
C LEU A 89 -7.90 3.00 5.91
N VAL A 90 -9.03 2.56 6.48
CA VAL A 90 -9.05 1.42 7.40
C VAL A 90 -9.17 0.13 6.60
N ILE A 91 -8.18 -0.74 6.72
CA ILE A 91 -8.12 -2.06 6.11
C ILE A 91 -8.36 -3.08 7.20
N ASP A 92 -9.58 -3.60 7.23
CA ASP A 92 -9.98 -4.67 8.14
C ASP A 92 -9.64 -6.04 7.56
N GLY A 93 -9.37 -7.02 8.42
CA GLY A 93 -9.14 -8.40 8.00
C GLY A 93 -7.71 -8.72 7.55
N ALA A 94 -6.85 -7.71 7.32
CA ALA A 94 -5.48 -7.92 6.84
C ALA A 94 -4.48 -8.07 8.00
N GLU A 95 -3.43 -8.85 7.79
CA GLU A 95 -2.27 -8.81 8.70
C GLU A 95 -1.37 -7.62 8.35
N PRO A 96 -0.82 -6.87 9.34
CA PRO A 96 0.05 -5.73 9.07
C PRO A 96 1.24 -6.03 8.15
N LYS A 97 1.81 -7.23 8.27
CA LYS A 97 2.93 -7.68 7.43
C LYS A 97 2.54 -7.78 5.95
N HIS A 98 1.30 -8.18 5.66
CA HIS A 98 0.80 -8.28 4.28
C HIS A 98 0.54 -6.88 3.71
N LEU A 99 -0.02 -5.98 4.51
CA LEU A 99 -0.22 -4.59 4.07
C LEU A 99 1.12 -3.90 3.76
N LYS A 100 2.14 -4.11 4.59
CA LYS A 100 3.47 -3.55 4.32
C LYS A 100 4.07 -4.10 3.03
N ALA A 101 4.01 -5.41 2.82
CA ALA A 101 4.53 -6.03 1.60
C ALA A 101 3.75 -5.61 0.33
N LEU A 102 2.43 -5.35 0.45
CA LEU A 102 1.65 -4.76 -0.63
C LEU A 102 2.12 -3.35 -0.99
N LEU A 103 2.34 -2.50 0.02
CA LEU A 103 2.90 -1.16 -0.21
C LEU A 103 4.28 -1.24 -0.84
N ASP A 104 5.16 -2.12 -0.35
CA ASP A 104 6.48 -2.29 -0.94
C ASP A 104 6.35 -2.68 -2.43
N TYR A 105 5.48 -3.64 -2.76
CA TYR A 105 5.18 -4.00 -4.15
C TYR A 105 4.67 -2.84 -5.01
N MET A 106 3.76 -2.00 -4.50
CA MET A 106 3.24 -0.85 -5.23
C MET A 106 4.33 0.18 -5.58
N TYR A 107 5.37 0.31 -4.74
CA TYR A 107 6.43 1.30 -4.94
C TYR A 107 7.64 0.75 -5.68
N THR A 108 7.93 -0.55 -5.54
CA THR A 108 9.11 -1.18 -6.16
C THR A 108 8.76 -1.99 -7.39
N GLY A 109 7.50 -2.37 -7.59
CA GLY A 109 7.06 -3.29 -8.64
C GLY A 109 7.43 -4.75 -8.39
N GLU A 110 8.07 -5.07 -7.26
CA GLU A 110 8.60 -6.39 -6.95
C GLU A 110 8.19 -6.84 -5.54
N MET A 111 7.81 -8.11 -5.39
CA MET A 111 7.46 -8.69 -4.10
C MET A 111 8.11 -10.05 -3.92
N ASN A 112 8.91 -10.20 -2.86
CA ASN A 112 9.48 -11.48 -2.49
C ASN A 112 8.48 -12.27 -1.65
N VAL A 113 7.76 -13.20 -2.27
CA VAL A 113 6.75 -14.02 -1.58
C VAL A 113 7.37 -15.35 -1.18
N HIS A 114 7.46 -15.64 0.12
CA HIS A 114 7.70 -17.00 0.59
C HIS A 114 6.45 -17.87 0.33
N HIS A 115 6.64 -19.11 -0.11
CA HIS A 115 5.69 -20.05 -0.76
C HIS A 115 4.32 -20.29 -0.06
N VAL A 116 4.09 -19.78 1.15
CA VAL A 116 2.85 -19.96 1.93
C VAL A 116 2.00 -18.67 2.01
N SER A 117 2.58 -17.50 1.70
CA SER A 117 1.91 -16.20 1.87
C SER A 117 1.10 -15.76 0.64
N MET A 118 1.34 -16.35 -0.53
CA MET A 118 0.71 -15.95 -1.80
C MET A 118 -0.81 -16.20 -1.81
N ILE A 119 -1.27 -17.25 -1.13
CA ILE A 119 -2.70 -17.62 -1.07
C ILE A 119 -3.50 -16.62 -0.23
N PHE A 120 -2.91 -16.05 0.84
CA PHE A 120 -3.53 -15.00 1.65
C PHE A 120 -3.50 -13.62 1.02
N PHE A 121 -2.60 -13.36 0.07
CA PHE A 121 -2.54 -12.09 -0.65
C PHE A 121 -3.71 -11.90 -1.62
N PHE A 122 -4.23 -13.00 -2.19
CA PHE A 122 -5.33 -12.96 -3.16
C PHE A 122 -6.68 -13.37 -2.57
N PHE A 123 -6.70 -14.16 -1.49
CA PHE A 123 -7.91 -14.62 -0.82
C PHE A 123 -7.71 -14.59 0.70
N PRO A 124 -8.26 -13.60 1.42
CA PRO A 124 -9.56 -13.85 2.03
C PRO A 124 -10.44 -12.58 2.17
N ARG A 125 -11.67 -12.66 1.66
CA ARG A 125 -12.85 -11.88 2.10
C ARG A 125 -12.82 -10.34 2.08
N VAL A 126 -11.89 -9.73 1.36
CA VAL A 126 -12.13 -8.46 0.66
C VAL A 126 -11.62 -8.66 -0.76
N LYS A 127 -12.39 -8.25 -1.77
CA LYS A 127 -12.05 -8.43 -3.18
C LYS A 127 -10.72 -7.69 -3.51
N PHE A 128 -9.58 -8.36 -3.35
CA PHE A 128 -8.26 -7.85 -3.74
C PHE A 128 -8.11 -7.68 -5.26
N TYR A 129 -9.02 -8.27 -6.05
CA TYR A 129 -9.11 -8.11 -7.51
C TYR A 129 -9.33 -6.66 -8.00
N ASN A 130 -9.57 -5.69 -7.12
CA ASN A 130 -9.74 -4.28 -7.50
C ASN A 130 -8.66 -3.32 -6.94
N ILE A 131 -7.64 -3.84 -6.22
CA ILE A 131 -6.58 -2.98 -5.64
C ILE A 131 -5.32 -2.95 -6.51
N LEU A 132 -5.14 -3.90 -7.41
CA LEU A 132 -4.06 -3.87 -8.38
C LEU A 132 -4.66 -4.27 -9.73
N SER A 133 -4.81 -3.30 -10.63
CA SER A 133 -5.24 -3.54 -12.01
C SER A 133 -4.05 -3.73 -12.95
#